data_AF-A0A392RD80-F1
#
_entry.id   AF-A0A392RD80-F1
#
_cell.length_a   1.000
_cell.length_b   1.000
_cell.length_c   1.000
_cell.angle_alpha   90.00
_cell.angle_beta   90.00
_cell.angle_gamma   90.00
#
_symmetry.space_group_name_H-M   'P 1'
#
loop_
_entity.id
_entity.type
_entity.pdbx_description
1 polymer ?
#
loop_
_entity_poly.entity_id
_entity_poly.type
_entity_poly.pdbx_seq_one_letter_code
_entity_poly.pdbx_strand_id
1 'polypeptide(L)' 'VVVKSGKDVTEVQPQFDAIVKCPGMGIIVTGSAPPESGFDFYSRYFCPKFGINEVCGEELVLECSSS' A
#
# COMPACT_ATOMS: atom_id res chain seq x y z
N VAL A 1 0.27 0.62 7.73
CA VAL A 1 -0.76 1.63 8.10
C VAL A 1 -2.05 1.24 7.41
N VAL A 2 -3.19 1.37 8.08
CA VAL A 2 -4.51 1.06 7.51
C VAL A 2 -5.30 2.35 7.36
N VAL A 3 -5.89 2.58 6.19
CA VAL A 3 -6.75 3.73 5.85
C VAL A 3 -8.15 3.25 5.51
N LYS A 4 -9.12 4.17 5.39
CA LYS A 4 -10.56 3.82 5.35
C LYS A 4 -11.04 3.34 3.99
N SER A 5 -10.31 3.62 2.91
CA SER A 5 -10.71 3.23 1.56
C SER A 5 -9.52 3.04 0.63
N GLY A 6 -9.74 2.32 -0.47
CA GLY A 6 -8.77 2.20 -1.56
C GLY A 6 -8.41 3.54 -2.19
N LYS A 7 -9.37 4.47 -2.26
CA LYS A 7 -9.11 5.84 -2.71
C LYS A 7 -8.09 6.52 -1.80
N ASP A 8 -8.25 6.39 -0.49
CA ASP A 8 -7.29 6.96 0.47
C ASP A 8 -5.89 6.36 0.29
N VAL A 9 -5.78 5.06 -0.05
CA VAL A 9 -4.49 4.42 -0.38
C VAL A 9 -3.83 5.10 -1.59
N THR A 10 -4.61 5.34 -2.65
CA THR A 10 -4.10 5.98 -3.88
C THR A 10 -3.69 7.44 -3.70
N GLU A 11 -4.37 8.17 -2.81
CA GLU A 11 -4.11 9.59 -2.56
C GLU A 11 -2.99 9.83 -1.54
N VAL A 12 -2.46 8.79 -0.89
CA VAL A 12 -1.32 8.92 0.02
C VAL A 12 -0.11 9.52 -0.68
N GLN A 13 0.41 10.61 -0.11
CA GLN A 13 1.70 11.21 -0.44
C GLN A 13 2.75 10.81 0.60
N PRO A 14 3.59 9.80 0.34
CA PRO A 14 4.58 9.32 1.29
C PRO A 14 5.67 10.37 1.54
N GLN A 15 6.01 10.59 2.80
CA GLN A 15 7.17 11.41 3.20
C GLN A 15 8.43 10.53 3.21
N PHE A 16 9.07 10.34 2.06
CA PHE A 16 10.17 9.37 1.92
C PHE A 16 11.34 9.61 2.88
N ASP A 17 11.73 10.86 3.13
CA ASP A 17 12.80 11.21 4.07
C ASP A 17 12.51 10.77 5.51
N ALA A 18 11.22 10.72 5.88
CA ALA A 18 10.80 10.19 7.17
C ALA A 18 10.84 8.66 7.16
N ILE A 19 10.36 8.03 6.08
CA ILE A 19 10.32 6.57 5.93
C ILE A 19 11.74 5.97 5.98
N VAL A 20 12.73 6.61 5.37
CA VAL A 20 14.15 6.16 5.41
C VAL A 20 14.68 6.09 6.85
N LYS A 21 14.18 6.96 7.74
CA LYS A 21 14.58 7.00 9.16
C LYS A 21 13.82 6.01 10.03
N CYS A 22 12.73 5.43 9.54
CA CYS A 22 11.94 4.47 10.31
C CYS A 22 12.71 3.16 10.51
N PRO A 23 12.59 2.52 11.70
CA PRO A 23 13.05 1.16 11.88
C PRO A 23 12.19 0.22 11.02
N GLY A 24 12.84 -0.58 10.19
CA GLY A 24 12.19 -1.47 9.22
C GLY A 24 12.71 -1.31 7.79
N MET A 25 11.99 -1.94 6.86
CA MET A 25 12.33 -1.97 5.43
C MET A 25 11.56 -0.92 4.63
N GLY A 26 10.31 -0.64 5.03
CA GLY A 26 9.41 0.27 4.33
C GLY A 26 8.07 0.38 5.04
N ILE A 27 7.11 1.05 4.40
CA ILE A 27 5.74 1.24 4.89
C ILE A 27 4.77 0.66 3.88
N ILE A 28 3.90 -0.24 4.34
CA ILE A 28 2.73 -0.70 3.58
C ILE A 28 1.52 0.13 4.01
N VAL A 29 0.77 0.66 3.04
CA VAL A 29 -0.51 1.33 3.25
C VAL A 29 -1.59 0.47 2.61
N THR A 30 -2.62 0.12 3.40
CA THR A 30 -3.72 -0.74 2.97
C THR A 30 -5.07 -0.10 3.28
N GLY A 31 -6.08 -0.31 2.45
CA GLY A 31 -7.43 0.21 2.68
C GLY A 31 -8.48 -0.60 1.91
N SER A 32 -9.70 -0.66 2.46
CA SER A 32 -10.78 -1.48 1.90
C SER A 32 -11.12 -1.04 0.47
N ALA A 33 -11.27 -2.01 -0.43
CA ALA A 33 -11.65 -1.72 -1.79
C ALA A 33 -13.16 -1.41 -1.88
N PRO A 34 -13.61 -0.66 -2.91
CA PRO A 34 -15.02 -0.51 -3.19
C PRO A 34 -15.67 -1.89 -3.40
N PRO A 35 -16.91 -2.11 -2.95
CA PRO A 35 -17.59 -3.40 -3.13
C PRO A 35 -17.67 -3.87 -4.59
N GLU A 36 -17.67 -2.91 -5.52
CA GLU A 36 -17.80 -3.14 -6.96
C GLU A 36 -16.49 -3.55 -7.64
N SER A 37 -15.34 -3.50 -6.93
CA SER A 37 -14.04 -3.76 -7.53
C SER A 37 -13.70 -5.26 -7.64
N GLY A 38 -14.43 -6.14 -6.95
CA GLY A 38 -14.10 -7.57 -6.87
C GLY A 38 -12.85 -7.89 -6.05
N PHE A 39 -12.37 -6.94 -5.24
CA PHE A 39 -11.20 -7.09 -4.37
C PHE A 39 -11.57 -6.77 -2.93
N ASP A 40 -10.82 -7.27 -1.96
CA ASP A 40 -11.05 -6.96 -0.54
C ASP A 40 -10.40 -5.63 -0.14
N PHE A 41 -9.22 -5.34 -0.68
CA PHE A 41 -8.47 -4.13 -0.36
C PHE A 41 -7.49 -3.73 -1.46
N TYR A 42 -7.09 -2.46 -1.43
CA TYR A 42 -5.92 -1.96 -2.14
C TYR A 42 -4.75 -1.82 -1.19
N SER A 43 -3.54 -2.03 -1.70
CA SER A 43 -2.34 -1.72 -0.94
C SER A 43 -1.22 -1.12 -1.80
N ARG A 44 -0.37 -0.32 -1.17
CA ARG A 44 0.84 0.27 -1.76
C ARG A 44 2.01 0.09 -0.80
N TYR A 45 3.20 -0.19 -1.33
CA TYR A 45 4.41 -0.40 -0.53
C TYR A 45 5.51 0.59 -0.89
N PHE A 46 5.98 1.34 0.12
CA PHE A 46 7.02 2.35 -0.01
C PHE A 46 8.29 1.90 0.71
N CYS A 47 9.39 1.76 -0.04
CA CYS A 47 10.63 1.15 0.46
C CYS A 47 11.89 2.00 0.15
N PRO A 48 11.86 3.34 0.37
CA PRO A 48 12.91 4.26 -0.14
C PRO A 48 14.32 3.95 0.39
N LYS A 49 14.42 3.20 1.49
CA LYS A 49 15.69 2.74 2.07
C LYS A 49 16.52 1.88 1.10
N PHE A 50 15.88 1.21 0.15
CA PHE A 50 16.55 0.42 -0.89
C PHE A 50 16.74 1.19 -2.20
N GLY A 51 16.54 2.51 -2.19
CA GLY A 51 16.58 3.35 -3.39
C GLY A 51 15.33 3.22 -4.28
N ILE A 52 14.33 2.44 -3.86
CA ILE A 52 13.05 2.28 -4.56
C ILE A 52 11.97 2.99 -3.75
N ASN A 53 11.46 4.09 -4.28
CA ASN A 53 10.45 4.88 -3.57
C ASN A 53 9.13 4.12 -3.40
N GLU A 54 8.66 3.45 -4.45
CA GLU A 54 7.43 2.66 -4.45
C GLU A 54 7.64 1.37 -5.24
N VAL A 55 7.25 0.24 -4.66
CA VAL A 55 7.25 -1.05 -5.35
C VAL A 55 5.89 -1.21 -6.01
N CYS A 56 5.85 -1.08 -7.33
CA CYS A 56 4.68 -1.43 -8.12
C CYS A 56 4.68 -2.95 -8.34
N GLY A 57 4.14 -3.70 -7.38
CA GLY A 57 3.89 -5.12 -7.53
C GLY A 57 2.43 -5.34 -7.92
N GLU A 58 2.19 -5.99 -9.05
CA GLU A 58 0.87 -6.54 -9.41
C GLU A 58 0.29 -7.47 -8.31
N GLU A 59 1.17 -8.02 -7.47
CA GLU A 59 0.90 -9.03 -6.44
C GLU A 59 0.57 -8.49 -5.02
N LEU A 60 0.26 -7.19 -4.87
CA LEU A 60 -0.21 -6.64 -3.59
C LEU A 60 -1.73 -6.48 -3.51
N VAL A 61 -2.43 -6.85 -4.58
CA VAL A 61 -3.85 -7.18 -4.56
C VAL A 61 -3.93 -8.66 -4.16
N LEU A 62 -3.90 -8.93 -2.85
CA LEU A 62 -4.12 -10.27 -2.34
C LEU A 62 -5.53 -10.69 -2.79
N GLU A 63 -5.58 -11.57 -3.78
CA GLU A 63 -6.77 -12.32 -4.15
C GLU A 63 -7.26 -13.09 -2.92
N CYS A 64 -8.20 -12.50 -2.18
CA CYS A 64 -9.16 -13.26 -1.41
C CYS A 64 -10.45 -13.39 -2.24
N SER A 65 -10.29 -13.88 -3.48
CA SER A 65 -11.34 -14.64 -4.16
C SER A 65 -11.55 -15.96 -3.40
N SER A 66 -12.08 -15.87 -2.18
CA SER A 66 -12.44 -17.02 -1.36
C SER A 66 -13.80 -17.54 -1.82
N SER A 67 -13.75 -18.62 -2.61
CA SER A 67 -14.82 -19.61 -2.90
C SER A 67 -16.12 -19.16 -3.57
#